data_AF-A0AAV8VMU6-F1
#
_entry.id   AF-A0AAV8VMU6-F1
#
_cell.length_a   1.000
_cell.length_b   1.000
_cell.length_c   1.000
_cell.angle_alpha   90.00
_cell.angle_beta   90.00
_cell.angle_gamma   90.00
#
_symmetry.space_group_name_H-M   'P 1'
#
loop_
_entity.id
_entity.type
_entity.pdbx_description
1 polymer ?
#
loop_
_entity_poly.entity_id
_entity_poly.type
_entity_poly.pdbx_seq_one_letter_code
_entity_poly.pdbx_strand_id
1 'polypeptide(L)'
;MKTELILEVERNTRKQSDSIIWQEMRYGRITASKAYNATRCKVLDGCLVESILGAKLIQTKAMMRGLELEIEIKSPTTEKSCINYIDSDGNIKETCLYQIKIQIYLSNRMRGIFVMSHPDFEK
;
A
#
# COMPACT_ATOMS: atom_id res chain seq x y z
N MET A 1 25.40 -4.10 3.17
CA MET A 1 24.64 -2.90 3.64
C MET A 1 24.74 -2.87 5.15
N LYS A 2 25.19 -1.77 5.77
CA LYS A 2 25.35 -1.71 7.24
C LYS A 2 23.98 -1.78 7.90
N THR A 3 23.77 -2.76 8.79
CA THR A 3 22.49 -3.03 9.47
C THR A 3 21.94 -1.78 10.18
N GLU A 4 22.82 -0.94 10.71
CA GLU A 4 22.46 0.33 11.38
C GLU A 4 21.68 1.28 10.47
N LEU A 5 22.09 1.42 9.20
CA LEU A 5 21.41 2.29 8.24
C LEU A 5 19.99 1.78 7.93
N ILE A 6 19.80 0.47 7.86
CA ILE A 6 18.48 -0.13 7.62
C ILE A 6 17.55 0.18 8.80
N LEU A 7 18.04 0.04 10.03
CA LEU A 7 17.28 0.31 11.24
C LEU A 7 16.97 1.81 11.40
N GLU A 8 17.85 2.68 10.94
CA GLU A 8 17.60 4.12 10.90
C GLU A 8 16.51 4.48 9.88
N VAL A 9 16.62 3.96 8.66
CA VAL A 9 15.59 4.16 7.62
C VAL A 9 14.24 3.61 8.07
N GLU A 10 14.20 2.42 8.66
CA GLU A 10 12.97 1.84 9.22
C GLU A 10 12.32 2.80 10.22
N ARG A 11 13.06 3.24 11.25
CA ARG A 11 12.56 4.19 12.26
C ARG A 11 12.06 5.49 11.65
N ASN A 12 12.82 6.06 10.72
CA ASN A 12 12.49 7.34 10.09
C ASN A 12 11.30 7.23 9.11
N THR A 13 10.90 6.02 8.72
CA THR A 13 9.80 5.79 7.77
C THR A 13 8.51 5.27 8.42
N ARG A 14 8.49 5.05 9.75
CA ARG A 14 7.29 4.59 10.49
C ARG A 14 6.08 5.51 10.36
N LYS A 15 6.29 6.83 10.24
CA LYS A 15 5.23 7.82 10.04
C LYS A 15 4.67 7.86 8.60
N GLN A 16 5.02 6.89 7.78
CA GLN A 16 4.54 6.70 6.41
C GLN A 16 4.53 8.00 5.59
N SER A 17 3.38 8.46 5.10
CA SER A 17 3.24 9.64 4.23
C SER A 17 3.76 10.94 4.83
N ASP A 18 3.83 11.04 6.15
CA ASP A 18 4.30 12.24 6.85
C ASP A 18 5.83 12.32 6.93
N SER A 19 6.54 11.27 6.47
CA SER A 19 8.00 11.24 6.38
C SER A 19 8.46 11.52 4.97
N ILE A 20 9.30 12.55 4.80
CA ILE A 20 9.97 12.85 3.52
C ILE A 20 10.83 11.66 3.09
N ILE A 21 11.57 11.06 4.02
CA ILE A 21 12.41 9.88 3.75
C ILE A 21 11.55 8.71 3.24
N TRP A 22 10.33 8.52 3.76
CA TRP A 22 9.43 7.47 3.26
C TRP A 22 9.00 7.71 1.81
N GLN A 23 8.78 8.98 1.43
CA GLN A 23 8.44 9.38 0.06
C GLN A 23 9.65 9.16 -0.87
N GLU A 24 10.83 9.64 -0.48
CA GLU A 24 12.09 9.45 -1.21
C GLU A 24 12.42 7.98 -1.41
N MET A 25 12.22 7.16 -0.37
CA MET A 25 12.47 5.71 -0.44
C MET A 25 11.48 4.97 -1.35
N ARG A 26 10.37 5.58 -1.76
CA ARG A 26 9.41 4.99 -2.70
C ARG A 26 9.52 5.55 -4.11
N TYR A 27 10.13 6.72 -4.27
CA TYR A 27 10.32 7.36 -5.56
C TYR A 27 11.08 6.44 -6.54
N GLY A 28 10.48 6.20 -7.71
CA GLY A 28 11.08 5.38 -8.77
C GLY A 28 11.14 3.89 -8.46
N ARG A 29 10.53 3.41 -7.37
CA ARG A 29 10.57 2.00 -6.96
C ARG A 29 9.20 1.35 -7.07
N ILE A 30 9.18 0.09 -7.52
CA ILE A 30 7.97 -0.72 -7.50
C ILE A 30 7.66 -1.09 -6.04
N THR A 31 6.56 -0.55 -5.53
CA THR A 31 6.04 -0.87 -4.19
C THR A 31 5.07 -2.05 -4.26
N ALA A 32 4.81 -2.71 -3.12
CA ALA A 32 3.88 -3.85 -3.05
C ALA A 32 2.50 -3.53 -3.64
N SER A 33 1.96 -2.33 -3.37
CA SER A 33 0.67 -1.86 -3.91
C SER A 33 0.68 -1.60 -5.42
N LYS A 34 1.85 -1.48 -6.05
CA LYS A 34 2.01 -1.24 -7.50
C LYS A 34 2.45 -2.47 -8.26
N ALA A 35 2.96 -3.48 -7.57
CA ALA A 35 3.54 -4.68 -8.17
C ALA A 35 2.56 -5.44 -9.09
N TYR A 36 1.31 -5.62 -8.68
CA TYR A 36 0.29 -6.27 -9.52
C TYR A 36 0.13 -5.57 -10.89
N ASN A 37 0.04 -4.24 -10.88
CA ASN A 37 -0.09 -3.48 -12.12
C ASN A 37 1.22 -3.50 -12.92
N ALA A 38 2.37 -3.45 -12.26
CA ALA A 38 3.68 -3.49 -12.91
C ALA A 38 3.92 -4.79 -13.69
N THR A 39 3.42 -5.94 -13.22
CA THR A 39 3.56 -7.22 -13.95
C THR A 39 2.65 -7.34 -15.17
N ARG A 40 1.63 -6.48 -15.28
CA ARG A 40 0.59 -6.56 -16.32
C ARG A 40 0.56 -5.36 -17.27
N CYS A 41 1.23 -4.26 -16.90
CA CYS A 41 1.24 -3.03 -17.68
C CYS A 41 2.06 -3.23 -18.96
N LYS A 42 1.44 -2.94 -20.10
CA LYS A 42 2.10 -2.95 -21.42
C LYS A 42 2.39 -1.55 -21.95
N VAL A 43 1.89 -0.53 -21.26
CA VAL A 43 2.06 0.87 -21.64
C VAL A 43 3.38 1.36 -21.04
N LEU A 44 4.27 1.82 -21.91
CA LEU A 44 5.60 2.33 -21.55
C LEU A 44 5.49 3.68 -20.83
N ASP A 45 4.77 4.64 -21.42
CA ASP A 45 4.56 5.98 -20.85
C ASP A 45 3.09 6.16 -20.51
N GLY A 46 2.75 6.13 -19.22
CA GLY A 46 1.38 6.32 -18.77
C GLY A 46 1.25 6.40 -17.25
N CYS A 47 0.01 6.43 -16.78
CA CYS A 47 -0.33 6.75 -15.39
C CYS A 47 0.38 5.86 -14.34
N LEU A 48 0.71 4.61 -14.68
CA LEU A 48 1.45 3.73 -13.77
C LEU A 48 2.87 4.25 -13.53
N VAL A 49 3.61 4.55 -14.61
CA VAL A 49 4.99 5.06 -14.55
C VAL A 49 5.02 6.41 -13.86
N GLU A 50 4.12 7.32 -14.21
CA GLU A 50 3.97 8.61 -13.52
C GLU A 50 3.76 8.42 -12.01
N SER A 51 2.89 7.49 -11.60
CA SER A 51 2.66 7.23 -10.18
C SER A 51 3.86 6.60 -9.46
N ILE A 52 4.69 5.81 -10.16
CA ILE A 52 5.93 5.24 -9.61
C ILE A 52 6.99 6.33 -9.46
N LEU A 53 7.04 7.28 -10.40
CA LEU A 53 7.88 8.47 -10.36
C LEU A 53 7.33 9.57 -9.44
N GLY A 54 6.44 9.22 -8.51
CA GLY A 54 5.99 10.14 -7.47
C GLY A 54 5.03 11.23 -7.94
N ALA A 55 4.35 11.05 -9.08
CA ALA A 55 3.24 11.94 -9.44
C ALA A 55 2.26 12.04 -8.27
N LYS A 56 2.04 13.28 -7.83
CA LYS A 56 1.44 13.60 -6.53
C LYS A 56 0.02 13.04 -6.45
N LEU A 57 -0.16 12.03 -5.61
CA LEU A 57 -1.49 11.61 -5.17
C LEU A 57 -1.97 12.60 -4.11
N ILE A 58 -3.14 13.22 -4.33
CA ILE A 58 -3.83 14.01 -3.31
C ILE A 58 -4.07 13.08 -2.12
N GLN A 59 -3.58 13.44 -0.92
CA GLN A 59 -3.88 12.67 0.28
C GLN A 59 -5.40 12.60 0.45
N THR A 60 -5.93 11.38 0.44
CA THR A 60 -7.36 11.14 0.61
C THR A 60 -7.67 10.94 2.10
N LYS A 61 -8.94 11.14 2.48
CA LYS A 61 -9.41 10.82 3.84
C LYS A 61 -9.09 9.37 4.24
N ALA A 62 -9.15 8.44 3.29
CA ALA A 62 -8.79 7.04 3.50
C ALA A 62 -7.29 6.83 3.80
N MET A 63 -6.41 7.64 3.18
CA MET A 63 -4.96 7.58 3.42
C MET A 63 -4.60 8.12 4.80
N MET A 64 -5.17 9.27 5.20
CA MET A 64 -4.96 9.81 6.55
C MET A 64 -5.42 8.81 7.61
N ARG A 65 -6.59 8.20 7.42
CA ARG A 65 -7.12 7.14 8.30
C ARG A 65 -6.20 5.92 8.40
N GLY A 66 -5.60 5.49 7.27
CA GLY A 66 -4.67 4.36 7.26
C GLY A 66 -3.37 4.61 8.04
N LEU A 67 -2.99 5.88 8.28
CA LEU A 67 -1.80 6.24 9.05
C LEU A 67 -1.94 5.91 10.55
N GLU A 68 -3.16 5.94 11.08
CA GLU A 68 -3.45 5.71 12.51
C GLU A 68 -3.42 4.22 12.89
N LEU A 69 -3.24 3.32 11.91
CA LEU A 69 -3.45 1.89 12.08
C LEU A 69 -2.15 1.09 11.81
N GLU A 70 -1.75 0.20 12.72
CA GLU A 70 -0.45 -0.52 12.69
C GLU A 70 -0.42 -1.83 11.87
N ILE A 71 -1.52 -2.20 11.18
CA ILE A 71 -1.65 -3.42 10.35
C ILE A 71 -2.02 -3.01 8.91
N GLU A 72 -1.77 -3.85 7.89
CA GLU A 72 -2.29 -3.64 6.52
C GLU A 72 -3.82 -3.65 6.55
N ILE A 73 -4.39 -2.47 6.74
CA ILE A 73 -5.81 -2.23 6.86
C ILE A 73 -6.27 -1.45 5.62
N LYS A 74 -7.24 -2.01 4.91
CA LYS A 74 -7.99 -1.27 3.90
C LYS A 74 -9.15 -0.58 4.58
N SER A 75 -9.16 0.74 4.52
CA SER A 75 -10.19 1.57 5.13
C SER A 75 -11.04 2.25 4.06
N PRO A 76 -11.96 1.52 3.39
CA PRO A 76 -12.90 2.11 2.46
C PRO A 76 -13.73 3.19 3.18
N THR A 77 -14.02 4.28 2.47
CA THR A 77 -14.84 5.38 2.99
C THR A 77 -16.29 5.29 2.53
N THR A 78 -16.57 4.40 1.57
CA THR A 78 -17.91 4.17 1.02
C THR A 78 -18.07 2.68 0.72
N GLU A 79 -19.30 2.18 0.76
CA GLU A 79 -19.62 0.81 0.33
C GLU A 79 -19.15 0.52 -1.10
N LYS A 80 -19.28 1.50 -1.98
CA LYS A 80 -18.80 1.41 -3.37
C LYS A 80 -17.29 1.18 -3.46
N SER A 81 -16.51 1.63 -2.48
CA SER A 81 -15.07 1.40 -2.46
C SER A 81 -14.67 0.04 -1.90
N CYS A 82 -15.56 -0.66 -1.17
CA CYS A 82 -15.30 -2.00 -0.65
C CYS A 82 -15.03 -3.01 -1.77
N ILE A 83 -15.75 -2.88 -2.90
CA ILE A 83 -15.63 -3.78 -4.07
C ILE A 83 -14.22 -3.81 -4.69
N ASN A 84 -13.41 -2.78 -4.42
CA ASN A 84 -12.03 -2.71 -4.89
C ASN A 84 -11.09 -3.63 -4.09
N TYR A 85 -11.54 -4.10 -2.93
CA TYR A 85 -10.76 -4.89 -1.99
C TYR A 85 -11.32 -6.30 -1.83
N ILE A 86 -12.64 -6.43 -1.71
CA ILE A 86 -13.37 -7.69 -1.57
C ILE A 86 -14.52 -7.69 -2.58
N ASP A 87 -14.69 -8.76 -3.35
CA ASP A 87 -15.80 -8.87 -4.31
C ASP A 87 -17.13 -9.24 -3.63
N SER A 88 -18.20 -9.30 -4.44
CA SER A 88 -19.55 -9.61 -3.96
C SER A 88 -19.67 -10.99 -3.30
N ASP A 89 -18.77 -11.90 -3.63
CA ASP A 89 -18.76 -13.28 -3.11
C ASP A 89 -17.93 -13.39 -1.82
N GLY A 90 -17.36 -12.27 -1.35
CA GLY A 90 -16.53 -12.22 -0.16
C GLY A 90 -15.06 -12.58 -0.42
N ASN A 91 -14.64 -12.74 -1.68
CA ASN A 91 -13.25 -13.07 -2.00
C ASN A 91 -12.39 -11.79 -2.07
N ILE A 92 -11.17 -11.89 -1.55
CA ILE A 92 -10.18 -10.81 -1.64
C ILE A 92 -9.74 -10.65 -3.09
N LYS A 93 -9.75 -9.41 -3.59
CA LYS A 93 -9.26 -9.09 -4.94
C LYS A 93 -7.80 -9.50 -5.14
N GLU A 94 -7.51 -9.97 -6.34
CA GLU A 94 -6.18 -10.43 -6.74
C GLU A 94 -5.10 -9.35 -6.50
N THR A 95 -5.42 -8.08 -6.75
CA THR A 95 -4.55 -6.93 -6.46
C THR A 95 -4.07 -6.90 -5.00
N CYS A 96 -4.99 -7.11 -4.05
CA CYS A 96 -4.72 -7.14 -2.62
C CYS A 96 -3.93 -8.40 -2.24
N LEU A 97 -4.28 -9.55 -2.82
CA LEU A 97 -3.53 -10.80 -2.60
C LEU A 97 -2.07 -10.68 -3.04
N TYR A 98 -1.81 -10.07 -4.20
CA TYR A 98 -0.44 -9.82 -4.68
C TYR A 98 0.33 -8.91 -3.74
N GLN A 99 -0.31 -7.83 -3.27
CA GLN A 99 0.30 -6.91 -2.31
C GLN A 99 0.74 -7.65 -1.03
N ILE A 100 -0.15 -8.45 -0.44
CA ILE A 100 0.13 -9.21 0.79
C ILE A 100 1.22 -10.25 0.54
N LYS A 101 1.14 -11.02 -0.56
CA LYS A 101 2.14 -12.05 -0.89
C LYS A 101 3.55 -11.47 -1.00
N ILE A 102 3.69 -10.31 -1.65
CA ILE A 102 4.98 -9.62 -1.76
C ILE A 102 5.47 -9.13 -0.40
N GLN A 103 4.60 -8.56 0.42
CA GLN A 103 4.95 -8.11 1.77
C GLN A 103 5.44 -9.28 2.63
N ILE A 104 4.73 -10.42 2.63
CA ILE A 104 5.12 -11.65 3.34
C ILE A 104 6.50 -12.12 2.87
N TYR A 105 6.70 -12.22 1.55
CA TYR A 105 7.94 -12.71 0.96
C TYR A 105 9.14 -11.80 1.31
N LEU A 106 9.01 -10.49 1.12
CA LEU A 106 10.10 -9.53 1.37
C LEU A 106 10.43 -9.36 2.86
N SER A 107 9.44 -9.56 3.74
CA SER A 107 9.65 -9.47 5.20
C SER A 107 9.96 -10.82 5.85
N ASN A 108 10.11 -11.89 5.06
CA ASN A 108 10.34 -13.25 5.52
C ASN A 108 9.35 -13.70 6.61
N ARG A 109 8.06 -13.41 6.40
CA ARG A 109 6.98 -13.80 7.32
C ARG A 109 6.33 -15.08 6.81
N MET A 110 5.69 -15.85 7.70
CA MET A 110 4.94 -17.04 7.29
C MET A 110 3.49 -16.75 6.90
N ARG A 111 2.90 -15.68 7.45
CA ARG A 111 1.49 -15.31 7.28
C ARG A 111 1.36 -13.80 7.16
N GLY A 112 0.36 -13.35 6.42
CA GLY A 112 -0.08 -11.96 6.35
C GLY A 112 -1.52 -11.87 6.81
N ILE A 113 -1.86 -10.77 7.45
CA ILE A 113 -3.22 -10.48 7.91
C ILE A 113 -3.78 -9.39 6.99
N PHE A 114 -4.96 -9.63 6.45
CA PHE A 114 -5.72 -8.65 5.68
C PHE A 114 -6.94 -8.25 6.48
N VAL A 115 -7.07 -6.96 6.78
CA VAL A 115 -8.22 -6.40 7.48
C VAL A 115 -8.84 -5.34 6.60
N MET A 116 -10.17 -5.38 6.48
CA MET A 116 -10.94 -4.28 5.90
C MET A 116 -11.86 -3.72 6.97
N SER A 117 -11.77 -2.43 7.23
CA SER A 117 -12.68 -1.77 8.15
C SER A 117 -14.02 -1.47 7.46
N HIS A 118 -15.11 -1.50 8.23
CA HIS A 118 -16.41 -1.07 7.73
C HIS A 118 -16.37 0.43 7.38
N PRO A 119 -17.03 0.89 6.30
CA PRO A 119 -17.07 2.31 5.95
C PRO A 119 -17.59 3.22 7.07
N ASP A 120 -18.51 2.71 7.89
CA ASP A 120 -19.11 3.42 9.03
C ASP A 120 -18.40 3.21 10.37
N PHE A 121 -17.25 2.53 10.41
CA PHE A 121 -16.57 2.17 11.67
C PHE A 121 -16.19 3.38 12.57
N GLU A 122 -16.05 4.58 12.00
CA GLU A 122 -15.64 5.82 12.71
C GLU A 122 -16.70 6.93 12.66
N LYS A 123 -17.96 6.60 12.39
CA LYS A 123 -19.09 7.55 12.46
C LYS A 123 -19.77 7.57 13.82
#